data_AF-A0A0N4TJA4-F1
#
_entry.id   AF-A0A0N4TJA4-F1
#
_cell.length_a   1.000
_cell.length_b   1.000
_cell.length_c   1.000
_cell.angle_alpha   90.00
_cell.angle_beta   90.00
_cell.angle_gamma   90.00
#
_symmetry.space_group_name_H-M   'P 1'
#
loop_
_entity.id
_entity.type
_entity.pdbx_description
1 polymer ?
#
loop_
_entity_poly.entity_id
_entity_poly.type
_entity_poly.pdbx_seq_one_letter_code
_entity_poly.pdbx_strand_id
1 'polypeptide(L)'
;MARGPKRHLKRLAAPKHWMLDKLGGVFAPRPRCGPHKLRESLPLILFLRNRLKYALTYNEARMICKQRLIKVDGKVRTDMRFPAGFMDVIRIEKTNETFRLLYDAKGRYATHRITEQEGNIKLCKIVKKSVGPKGVPFIVTHDARTIRYPDPHVKVNDTIVVDIATGKMSDYVKFDQGNLCMVTGGRNMGRVGIVGHREKHPGSFDIVHIKDAADHSFATRLNNVFIIGKGTKSIVSLPGPTKGVRLTIAEERDRATVTDIWRSLHGIVCVHKPRDMSLTALRLRLINAICEDANKRCLPIEIPEIEMPIVEPHPISQAPIIVGLRKQPNYDFHPLVVGKPFRKEDIQIEELDYQQPASSGLCCMVLFLLHSYLIHFSFFYSYLICFAVFGINDGRDMLENLRDRIWVNEYVLKGQLGRGTVQNKIRGKVNRECDYEHITHQHMSRFLMRLQAHYKKLAFELANVDLESQEAFELARKGLPRPKVLGAPVIYFIKLIYFNLPHFTINLHCVCKDDNFLQDFINEIALSLGSVASCRQLLRIQLGPFNCTHSLLDKHFTLKNILRNMQLCEKIIKYDEKTPDKGIVKATAQSSVDDILNDEFIETLDDEEENETVDDCLRIPWGRTYE
;
A
#
# COMPACT_ATOMS: atom_id res chain seq x y z
N MET A 1 -15.09 -24.95 -43.49
CA MET A 1 -15.46 -24.93 -42.06
C MET A 1 -16.40 -26.09 -41.77
N ALA A 2 -16.11 -26.92 -40.75
CA ALA A 2 -17.04 -27.96 -40.31
C ALA A 2 -18.36 -27.31 -39.85
N ARG A 3 -19.48 -27.76 -40.43
CA ARG A 3 -20.85 -27.29 -40.13
C ARG A 3 -21.48 -28.23 -39.10
N GLY A 4 -22.27 -27.67 -38.17
CA GLY A 4 -22.94 -28.41 -37.10
C GLY A 4 -22.62 -27.93 -35.67
N PRO A 5 -23.25 -28.53 -34.64
CA PRO A 5 -23.07 -28.10 -33.26
C PRO A 5 -21.66 -28.39 -32.75
N LYS A 6 -20.91 -27.33 -32.43
CA LYS A 6 -19.57 -27.44 -31.85
C LYS A 6 -19.64 -28.08 -30.46
N ARG A 7 -18.94 -29.21 -30.28
CA ARG A 7 -18.85 -29.93 -28.99
C ARG A 7 -17.78 -29.37 -28.06
N HIS A 8 -16.78 -28.70 -28.60
CA HIS A 8 -15.64 -28.17 -27.86
C HIS A 8 -15.72 -26.65 -27.70
N LEU A 9 -15.14 -26.14 -26.61
CA LEU A 9 -14.95 -24.71 -26.35
C LEU A 9 -13.47 -24.48 -26.05
N LYS A 10 -12.81 -23.65 -26.86
CA LYS A 10 -11.42 -23.24 -26.61
C LYS A 10 -11.36 -22.33 -25.38
N ARG A 11 -10.30 -22.44 -24.58
CA ARG A 11 -10.18 -21.70 -23.33
C ARG A 11 -10.14 -20.18 -23.55
N LEU A 12 -9.40 -19.72 -24.56
CA LEU A 12 -9.36 -18.30 -24.95
C LEU A 12 -10.73 -17.73 -25.37
N ALA A 13 -11.61 -18.58 -25.90
CA ALA A 13 -12.96 -18.21 -26.32
C ALA A 13 -14.01 -18.37 -25.21
N ALA A 14 -13.62 -18.82 -24.02
CA ALA A 14 -14.51 -18.96 -22.88
C ALA A 14 -14.97 -17.58 -22.38
N PRO A 15 -16.15 -17.48 -21.74
CA PRO A 15 -16.58 -16.25 -21.10
C PRO A 15 -15.55 -15.75 -20.06
N LYS A 16 -15.16 -14.47 -20.16
CA LYS A 16 -14.16 -13.86 -19.28
C LYS A 16 -14.54 -13.92 -17.80
N HIS A 17 -15.84 -13.83 -17.48
CA HIS A 17 -16.35 -13.85 -16.11
C HIS A 17 -16.16 -15.19 -15.38
N TRP A 18 -15.79 -16.27 -16.08
CA TRP A 18 -15.39 -17.54 -15.45
C TRP A 18 -14.01 -17.47 -14.78
N MET A 19 -13.18 -16.47 -15.13
CA MET A 19 -11.82 -16.30 -14.60
C MET A 19 -10.96 -17.57 -14.79
N LEU A 20 -11.01 -18.14 -15.98
CA LEU A 20 -10.08 -19.20 -16.37
C LEU A 20 -8.73 -18.58 -16.72
N ASP A 21 -7.68 -19.22 -16.23
CA ASP A 21 -6.29 -18.90 -16.54
C ASP A 21 -5.98 -19.19 -18.01
N LYS A 22 -5.02 -18.47 -18.60
CA LYS A 22 -4.67 -18.64 -20.01
C LYS A 22 -3.89 -19.95 -20.28
N LEU A 23 -3.10 -20.41 -19.31
CA LEU A 23 -2.07 -21.45 -19.51
C LEU A 23 -2.45 -22.86 -19.04
N GLY A 24 -3.45 -23.04 -18.18
CA GLY A 24 -3.81 -24.35 -17.60
C GLY A 24 -4.52 -25.31 -18.55
N GLY A 25 -4.36 -25.15 -19.86
CA GLY A 25 -4.84 -26.05 -20.89
C GLY A 25 -5.58 -25.39 -22.07
N VAL A 26 -5.64 -26.09 -23.20
CA VAL A 26 -6.17 -25.59 -24.48
C VAL A 26 -7.70 -25.41 -24.46
N PHE A 27 -8.41 -26.24 -23.69
CA PHE A 27 -9.88 -26.29 -23.68
C PHE A 27 -10.49 -25.82 -22.35
N ALA A 28 -11.71 -25.31 -22.45
CA ALA A 28 -12.59 -25.01 -21.31
C ALA A 28 -13.79 -25.96 -21.32
N PRO A 29 -14.40 -26.25 -20.15
CA PRO A 29 -15.61 -27.05 -20.09
C PRO A 29 -16.75 -26.32 -20.79
N ARG A 30 -17.19 -26.83 -21.94
CA ARG A 30 -18.35 -26.30 -22.65
C ARG A 30 -19.63 -26.66 -21.87
N PRO A 31 -20.46 -25.69 -21.46
CA PRO A 31 -21.74 -25.97 -20.82
C PRO A 31 -22.66 -26.73 -21.77
N ARG A 32 -23.53 -27.58 -21.22
CA ARG A 32 -24.64 -28.19 -21.98
C ARG A 32 -25.67 -27.14 -22.38
N CYS A 33 -26.51 -27.47 -23.37
CA CYS A 33 -27.73 -26.71 -23.64
C CYS A 33 -28.75 -27.05 -22.55
N GLY A 34 -28.70 -26.30 -21.45
CA GLY A 34 -29.60 -26.45 -20.30
C GLY A 34 -30.49 -25.21 -20.13
N PRO A 35 -30.90 -24.87 -18.89
CA PRO A 35 -31.81 -23.76 -18.65
C PRO A 35 -31.23 -22.39 -19.03
N HIS A 36 -29.93 -22.18 -18.75
CA HIS A 36 -29.27 -20.90 -18.95
C HIS A 36 -28.40 -20.85 -20.21
N LYS A 37 -28.21 -19.64 -20.75
CA LYS A 37 -27.36 -19.43 -21.95
C LYS A 37 -25.88 -19.67 -21.63
N LEU A 38 -25.09 -20.07 -22.62
CA LEU A 38 -23.66 -20.36 -22.45
C LEU A 38 -22.84 -19.20 -21.85
N ARG A 39 -23.16 -17.95 -22.22
CA ARG A 39 -22.47 -16.74 -21.70
C ARG A 39 -23.10 -16.17 -20.43
N GLU A 40 -24.23 -16.72 -20.00
CA GLU A 40 -24.99 -16.31 -18.81
C GLU A 40 -25.14 -17.53 -17.87
N SER A 41 -24.11 -18.37 -17.80
CA SER A 41 -24.07 -19.54 -16.91
C SER A 41 -22.66 -19.87 -16.47
N LEU A 42 -22.58 -20.58 -15.35
CA LEU A 42 -21.40 -21.19 -14.76
C LEU A 42 -21.58 -22.71 -14.73
N PRO A 43 -20.75 -23.49 -15.45
CA PRO A 43 -20.75 -24.94 -15.34
C PRO A 43 -20.47 -25.43 -13.91
N LEU A 44 -21.16 -26.48 -13.46
CA LEU A 44 -20.94 -27.07 -12.13
C LEU A 44 -19.48 -27.46 -11.85
N ILE A 45 -18.74 -27.92 -12.87
CA ILE A 45 -17.31 -28.20 -12.71
C ILE A 45 -16.50 -26.95 -12.28
N LEU A 46 -16.82 -25.77 -12.81
CA LEU A 46 -16.12 -24.54 -12.43
C LEU A 46 -16.52 -24.09 -11.02
N PHE A 47 -17.79 -24.32 -10.66
CA PHE A 47 -18.26 -24.09 -9.30
C PHE A 47 -17.50 -24.94 -8.28
N LEU A 48 -17.39 -26.26 -8.50
CA LEU A 48 -16.72 -27.17 -7.56
C LEU A 48 -15.19 -26.97 -7.50
N ARG A 49 -14.56 -26.80 -8.67
CA ARG A 49 -13.09 -26.78 -8.78
C ARG A 49 -12.49 -25.40 -8.58
N ASN A 50 -13.03 -24.38 -9.28
CA ASN A 50 -12.40 -23.06 -9.32
C ASN A 50 -12.95 -22.11 -8.24
N ARG A 51 -14.20 -22.28 -7.80
CA ARG A 51 -14.80 -21.44 -6.74
C ARG A 51 -14.63 -22.07 -5.36
N LEU A 52 -15.21 -23.25 -5.12
CA LEU A 52 -15.19 -23.90 -3.81
C LEU A 52 -13.90 -24.68 -3.52
N LYS A 53 -13.16 -25.07 -4.56
CA LYS A 53 -11.93 -25.88 -4.46
C LYS A 53 -12.12 -27.24 -3.76
N TYR A 54 -13.32 -27.83 -3.85
CA TYR A 54 -13.58 -29.20 -3.39
C TYR A 54 -13.01 -30.27 -4.31
N ALA A 55 -12.83 -29.92 -5.57
CA ALA A 55 -12.08 -30.73 -6.53
C ALA A 55 -10.84 -29.94 -6.95
N LEU A 56 -9.71 -30.63 -7.08
CA LEU A 56 -8.49 -30.12 -7.70
C LEU A 56 -8.52 -30.43 -9.21
N THR A 57 -8.96 -31.64 -9.56
CA THR A 57 -8.92 -32.14 -10.95
C THR A 57 -10.30 -32.27 -11.61
N TYR A 58 -10.32 -32.44 -12.94
CA TYR A 58 -11.55 -32.70 -13.70
C TYR A 58 -12.22 -34.02 -13.28
N ASN A 59 -11.41 -35.04 -12.97
CA ASN A 59 -11.89 -36.37 -12.60
C ASN A 59 -12.54 -36.37 -11.22
N GLU A 60 -11.98 -35.67 -10.25
CA GLU A 60 -12.61 -35.50 -8.93
C GLU A 60 -13.96 -34.80 -9.02
N ALA A 61 -14.06 -33.70 -9.79
CA ALA A 61 -15.34 -33.03 -10.02
C ALA A 61 -16.38 -33.97 -10.64
N ARG A 62 -15.95 -34.85 -11.56
CA ARG A 62 -16.81 -35.89 -12.14
C ARG A 62 -17.26 -36.90 -11.08
N MET A 63 -16.37 -37.35 -10.20
CA MET A 63 -16.70 -38.29 -9.11
C MET A 63 -17.74 -37.69 -8.16
N ILE A 64 -17.55 -36.44 -7.71
CA ILE A 64 -18.48 -35.74 -6.81
C ILE A 64 -19.88 -35.64 -7.44
N CYS A 65 -19.98 -35.21 -8.71
CA CYS A 65 -21.27 -35.13 -9.39
C CYS A 65 -21.93 -36.51 -9.55
N LYS A 66 -21.14 -37.59 -9.74
CA LYS A 66 -21.67 -38.95 -9.92
C LYS A 66 -22.17 -39.58 -8.62
N GLN A 67 -21.66 -39.14 -7.47
CA GLN A 67 -22.18 -39.53 -6.15
C GLN A 67 -23.56 -38.96 -5.83
N ARG A 68 -24.16 -38.13 -6.71
CA ARG A 68 -25.52 -37.56 -6.55
C ARG A 68 -25.69 -36.63 -5.34
N LEU A 69 -24.59 -36.11 -4.80
CA LEU A 69 -24.58 -35.22 -3.62
C LEU A 69 -24.98 -33.76 -3.93
N ILE A 70 -24.88 -33.36 -5.20
CA ILE A 70 -25.13 -31.97 -5.63
C ILE A 70 -26.56 -31.85 -6.15
N LYS A 71 -27.34 -30.98 -5.52
CA LYS A 71 -28.68 -30.61 -5.94
C LYS A 71 -28.68 -29.18 -6.45
N VAL A 72 -29.24 -28.96 -7.64
CA VAL A 72 -29.48 -27.62 -8.20
C VAL A 72 -30.99 -27.43 -8.32
N ASP A 73 -31.51 -26.40 -7.69
CA ASP A 73 -32.94 -26.13 -7.51
C ASP A 73 -33.71 -27.39 -7.05
N GLY A 74 -33.24 -28.03 -5.98
CA GLY A 74 -33.86 -29.21 -5.39
C GLY A 74 -33.70 -30.52 -6.18
N LYS A 75 -33.19 -30.47 -7.42
CA LYS A 75 -33.00 -31.66 -8.27
C LYS A 75 -31.54 -32.08 -8.30
N VAL A 76 -31.30 -33.38 -8.13
CA VAL A 76 -29.96 -33.96 -8.24
C VAL A 76 -29.42 -33.78 -9.66
N ARG A 77 -28.22 -33.20 -9.79
CA ARG A 77 -27.54 -33.01 -11.08
C ARG A 77 -26.23 -33.79 -11.13
N THR A 78 -26.16 -34.78 -12.03
CA THR A 78 -24.97 -35.62 -12.22
C THR A 78 -24.07 -35.17 -13.36
N ASP A 79 -24.53 -34.26 -14.23
CA ASP A 79 -23.71 -33.71 -15.31
C ASP A 79 -22.88 -32.52 -14.79
N MET A 80 -21.57 -32.69 -14.74
CA MET A 80 -20.62 -31.64 -14.35
C MET A 80 -20.64 -30.41 -15.29
N ARG A 81 -21.14 -30.56 -16.52
CA ARG A 81 -21.28 -29.46 -17.50
C ARG A 81 -22.68 -28.82 -17.47
N PHE A 82 -23.49 -29.12 -16.47
CA PHE A 82 -24.78 -28.48 -16.27
C PHE A 82 -24.59 -26.96 -16.11
N PRO A 83 -25.29 -26.13 -16.90
CA PRO A 83 -25.17 -24.67 -16.80
C PRO A 83 -26.04 -24.16 -15.65
N ALA A 84 -25.43 -23.93 -14.49
CA ALA A 84 -26.08 -23.22 -13.40
C ALA A 84 -25.94 -21.71 -13.65
N GLY A 85 -26.99 -20.92 -13.47
CA GLY A 85 -27.02 -19.51 -13.85
C GLY A 85 -27.44 -18.59 -12.71
N PHE A 86 -27.87 -17.39 -13.10
CA PHE A 86 -28.29 -16.36 -12.17
C PHE A 86 -29.53 -16.80 -11.36
N MET A 87 -29.54 -16.54 -10.05
CA MET A 87 -30.57 -16.95 -9.07
C MET A 87 -30.72 -18.46 -8.81
N ASP A 88 -29.92 -19.32 -9.43
CA ASP A 88 -29.97 -20.76 -9.13
C ASP A 88 -29.50 -21.03 -7.69
N VAL A 89 -30.18 -21.96 -7.02
CA VAL A 89 -29.80 -22.43 -5.68
C VAL A 89 -29.11 -23.78 -5.80
N ILE A 90 -27.89 -23.88 -5.28
CA ILE A 90 -27.08 -25.09 -5.25
C ILE A 90 -26.96 -25.55 -3.80
N ARG A 91 -27.45 -26.76 -3.50
CA ARG A 91 -27.35 -27.40 -2.18
C ARG A 91 -26.39 -28.58 -2.24
N ILE A 92 -25.51 -28.67 -1.26
CA ILE A 92 -24.62 -29.80 -1.04
C ILE A 92 -25.02 -30.47 0.26
N GLU A 93 -25.58 -31.68 0.17
CA GLU A 93 -26.20 -32.34 1.34
C GLU A 93 -25.17 -32.78 2.37
N LYS A 94 -23.97 -33.19 1.93
CA LYS A 94 -22.95 -33.71 2.85
C LYS A 94 -22.35 -32.63 3.75
N THR A 95 -22.28 -31.38 3.27
CA THR A 95 -21.72 -30.24 4.01
C THR A 95 -22.82 -29.36 4.62
N ASN A 96 -24.09 -29.64 4.34
CA ASN A 96 -25.24 -28.80 4.70
C ASN A 96 -25.08 -27.33 4.28
N GLU A 97 -24.36 -27.07 3.20
CA GLU A 97 -24.18 -25.73 2.65
C GLU A 97 -25.14 -25.48 1.49
N THR A 98 -25.80 -24.31 1.53
CA THR A 98 -26.64 -23.79 0.45
C THR A 98 -26.03 -22.53 -0.14
N PHE A 99 -25.98 -22.49 -1.47
CA PHE A 99 -25.41 -21.40 -2.24
C PHE A 99 -26.44 -20.83 -3.20
N ARG A 100 -26.43 -19.52 -3.40
CA ARG A 100 -27.11 -18.87 -4.52
C ARG A 100 -26.09 -18.25 -5.45
N LEU A 101 -26.28 -18.46 -6.75
CA LEU A 101 -25.45 -17.84 -7.78
C LEU A 101 -25.96 -16.42 -8.09
N LEU A 102 -25.13 -15.43 -7.75
CA LEU A 102 -25.39 -14.01 -7.98
C LEU A 102 -24.24 -13.36 -8.73
N TYR A 103 -24.45 -12.14 -9.22
CA TYR A 103 -23.37 -11.33 -9.77
C TYR A 103 -22.74 -10.46 -8.67
N ASP A 104 -21.42 -10.39 -8.69
CA ASP A 104 -20.62 -9.39 -7.99
C ASP A 104 -20.66 -8.04 -8.73
N ALA A 105 -20.34 -6.92 -8.08
CA ALA A 105 -20.33 -5.57 -8.67
C ALA A 105 -19.40 -5.43 -9.90
N LYS A 106 -18.41 -6.34 -10.02
CA LYS A 106 -17.52 -6.47 -11.20
C LYS A 106 -18.14 -7.27 -12.36
N GLY A 107 -19.34 -7.83 -12.20
CA GLY A 107 -20.01 -8.64 -13.20
C GLY A 107 -19.50 -10.08 -13.29
N ARG A 108 -19.09 -10.66 -12.17
CA ARG A 108 -18.61 -12.07 -12.07
C ARG A 108 -19.61 -12.89 -11.27
N TYR A 109 -19.69 -14.20 -11.52
CA TYR A 109 -20.49 -15.07 -10.64
C TYR A 109 -19.83 -15.21 -9.26
N ALA A 110 -20.53 -14.72 -8.24
CA ALA A 110 -20.26 -14.92 -6.83
C ALA A 110 -21.08 -16.11 -6.32
N THR A 111 -20.44 -16.96 -5.53
CA THR A 111 -21.08 -18.08 -4.83
C THR A 111 -21.50 -17.60 -3.45
N HIS A 112 -22.69 -17.00 -3.37
CA HIS A 112 -23.19 -16.42 -2.13
C HIS A 112 -23.71 -17.52 -1.22
N ARG A 113 -23.17 -17.62 0.01
CA ARG A 113 -23.65 -18.55 1.03
C ARG A 113 -24.96 -18.01 1.60
N ILE A 114 -25.98 -18.85 1.68
CA ILE A 114 -27.31 -18.47 2.16
C ILE A 114 -27.77 -19.41 3.27
N THR A 115 -28.87 -19.06 3.95
CA THR A 115 -29.53 -19.95 4.90
C THR A 115 -30.38 -21.00 4.18
N GLU A 116 -30.72 -22.09 4.86
CA GLU A 116 -31.58 -23.13 4.27
C GLU A 116 -32.99 -22.61 3.94
N GLN A 117 -33.55 -21.74 4.78
CA GLN A 117 -34.87 -21.13 4.57
C GLN A 117 -34.91 -20.31 3.28
N GLU A 118 -33.89 -19.47 3.06
CA GLU A 118 -33.75 -18.71 1.83
C GLU A 118 -33.51 -19.63 0.62
N GLY A 119 -32.85 -20.77 0.84
CA GLY A 119 -32.58 -21.79 -0.17
C GLY A 119 -33.83 -22.51 -0.70
N ASN A 120 -34.98 -22.40 -0.03
CA ASN A 120 -36.24 -22.97 -0.52
C ASN A 120 -36.90 -22.09 -1.60
N ILE A 121 -36.48 -20.82 -1.70
CA ILE A 121 -37.10 -19.82 -2.56
C ILE A 121 -36.13 -19.43 -3.68
N LYS A 122 -36.68 -19.22 -4.88
CA LYS A 122 -35.95 -18.73 -6.05
C LYS A 122 -36.71 -17.60 -6.76
N LEU A 123 -36.01 -16.53 -7.13
CA LEU A 123 -36.58 -15.49 -7.98
C LEU A 123 -36.43 -15.84 -9.46
N CYS A 124 -37.49 -15.65 -10.23
CA CYS A 124 -37.52 -15.92 -11.65
C CYS A 124 -38.16 -14.75 -12.42
N LYS A 125 -37.38 -14.04 -13.25
CA LYS A 125 -37.93 -13.07 -14.20
C LYS A 125 -38.72 -13.76 -15.31
N ILE A 126 -39.86 -13.19 -15.67
CA ILE A 126 -40.72 -13.64 -16.77
C ILE A 126 -40.25 -13.05 -18.09
N VAL A 127 -40.02 -13.93 -19.06
CA VAL A 127 -39.55 -13.56 -20.41
C VAL A 127 -40.70 -13.55 -21.40
N LYS A 128 -41.67 -14.47 -21.26
CA LYS A 128 -42.81 -14.59 -22.16
C LYS A 128 -44.06 -15.01 -21.40
N LYS A 129 -45.20 -14.40 -21.76
CA LYS A 129 -46.55 -14.83 -21.35
C LYS A 129 -47.28 -15.25 -22.62
N SER A 130 -47.91 -16.42 -22.63
CA SER A 130 -48.62 -16.96 -23.79
C SER A 130 -49.76 -17.88 -23.35
N VAL A 131 -50.68 -18.17 -24.27
CA VAL A 131 -51.73 -19.16 -24.08
C VAL A 131 -51.34 -20.43 -24.84
N GLY A 132 -51.51 -21.59 -24.20
CA GLY A 132 -51.21 -22.90 -24.77
C GLY A 132 -52.46 -23.59 -25.32
N PRO A 133 -52.32 -24.86 -25.75
CA PRO A 133 -53.46 -25.68 -26.12
C PRO A 133 -54.52 -25.70 -25.03
N LYS A 134 -55.81 -25.77 -25.41
CA LYS A 134 -56.97 -25.73 -24.50
C LYS A 134 -57.11 -24.41 -23.71
N GLY A 135 -56.59 -23.30 -24.24
CA GLY A 135 -56.75 -21.98 -23.62
C GLY A 135 -55.99 -21.81 -22.29
N VAL A 136 -55.02 -22.67 -21.98
CA VAL A 136 -54.29 -22.63 -20.71
C VAL A 136 -53.22 -21.53 -20.72
N PRO A 137 -53.32 -20.48 -19.88
CA PRO A 137 -52.28 -19.47 -19.80
C PRO A 137 -51.02 -20.04 -19.14
N PHE A 138 -49.86 -19.70 -19.70
CA PHE A 138 -48.57 -20.06 -19.15
C PHE A 138 -47.55 -18.92 -19.29
N ILE A 139 -46.59 -18.90 -18.38
CA ILE A 139 -45.43 -18.01 -18.42
C ILE A 139 -44.16 -18.82 -18.57
N VAL A 140 -43.19 -18.27 -19.29
CA VAL A 140 -41.85 -18.80 -19.45
C VAL A 140 -40.89 -17.87 -18.73
N THR A 141 -40.09 -18.44 -17.82
CA THR A 141 -39.09 -17.71 -17.05
C THR A 141 -37.73 -17.70 -17.76
N HIS A 142 -36.81 -16.85 -17.28
CA HIS A 142 -35.44 -16.79 -17.80
C HIS A 142 -34.64 -18.09 -17.59
N ASP A 143 -34.99 -18.88 -16.58
CA ASP A 143 -34.46 -20.23 -16.29
C ASP A 143 -35.15 -21.33 -17.13
N ALA A 144 -35.82 -20.95 -18.21
CA ALA A 144 -36.57 -21.82 -19.12
C ALA A 144 -37.66 -22.68 -18.47
N ARG A 145 -38.13 -22.34 -17.26
CA ARG A 145 -39.26 -23.00 -16.62
C ARG A 145 -40.56 -22.50 -17.22
N THR A 146 -41.52 -23.40 -17.38
CA THR A 146 -42.89 -23.07 -17.78
C THR A 146 -43.81 -23.25 -16.58
N ILE A 147 -44.45 -22.17 -16.14
CA ILE A 147 -45.42 -22.19 -15.05
C ILE A 147 -46.80 -21.97 -15.66
N ARG A 148 -47.70 -22.92 -15.41
CA ARG A 148 -49.09 -22.91 -15.91
C ARG A 148 -49.98 -22.24 -14.87
N TYR A 149 -51.06 -21.64 -15.34
CA TYR A 149 -52.03 -20.91 -14.50
C TYR A 149 -51.39 -19.80 -13.63
N PRO A 150 -50.62 -18.87 -14.23
CA PRO A 150 -50.13 -17.71 -13.49
C PRO A 150 -51.28 -16.74 -13.17
N ASP A 151 -51.07 -15.87 -12.17
CA ASP A 151 -52.02 -14.81 -11.84
C ASP A 151 -52.21 -13.89 -13.05
N PRO A 152 -53.46 -13.55 -13.42
CA PRO A 152 -53.75 -12.66 -14.54
C PRO A 152 -52.98 -11.33 -14.52
N HIS A 153 -52.70 -10.77 -13.34
CA HIS A 153 -52.03 -9.48 -13.15
C HIS A 153 -50.54 -9.49 -13.50
N VAL A 154 -49.94 -10.67 -13.62
CA VAL A 154 -48.52 -10.85 -13.90
C VAL A 154 -48.22 -10.51 -15.36
N LYS A 155 -47.23 -9.65 -15.59
CA LYS A 155 -46.80 -9.18 -16.92
C LYS A 155 -45.39 -9.66 -17.27
N VAL A 156 -45.01 -9.45 -18.53
CA VAL A 156 -43.65 -9.73 -19.00
C VAL A 156 -42.67 -8.76 -18.33
N ASN A 157 -41.50 -9.26 -17.93
CA ASN A 157 -40.45 -8.59 -17.15
C ASN A 157 -40.69 -8.45 -15.64
N ASP A 158 -41.85 -8.86 -15.14
CA ASP A 158 -42.06 -9.03 -13.71
C ASP A 158 -41.21 -10.20 -13.19
N THR A 159 -40.89 -10.18 -11.89
CA THR A 159 -40.19 -11.26 -11.21
C THR A 159 -41.17 -12.04 -10.34
N ILE A 160 -41.22 -13.35 -10.52
CA ILE A 160 -41.99 -14.24 -9.64
C ILE A 160 -41.08 -14.90 -8.60
N VAL A 161 -41.65 -15.14 -7.44
CA VAL A 161 -41.07 -15.94 -6.37
C VAL A 161 -41.55 -17.37 -6.57
N VAL A 162 -40.63 -18.30 -6.78
CA VAL A 162 -40.90 -19.71 -7.02
C VAL A 162 -40.42 -20.51 -5.82
N ASP A 163 -41.30 -21.35 -5.28
CA ASP A 163 -40.91 -22.36 -4.31
C ASP A 163 -40.24 -23.53 -5.04
N ILE A 164 -39.04 -23.90 -4.61
CA ILE A 164 -38.21 -24.89 -5.29
C ILE A 164 -38.77 -26.30 -5.11
N ALA A 165 -39.42 -26.59 -3.98
CA ALA A 165 -39.97 -27.92 -3.70
C ALA A 165 -41.19 -28.21 -4.59
N THR A 166 -42.15 -27.28 -4.63
CA THR A 166 -43.39 -27.43 -5.42
C THR A 166 -43.25 -27.02 -6.87
N GLY A 167 -42.30 -26.13 -7.19
CA GLY A 167 -42.14 -25.54 -8.52
C GLY A 167 -43.27 -24.58 -8.91
N LYS A 168 -44.13 -24.18 -7.96
CA LYS A 168 -45.25 -23.24 -8.16
C LYS A 168 -44.82 -21.82 -7.77
N MET A 169 -45.52 -20.82 -8.30
CA MET A 169 -45.33 -19.43 -7.88
C MET A 169 -45.97 -19.21 -6.51
N SER A 170 -45.32 -18.45 -5.62
CA SER A 170 -45.87 -18.04 -4.33
C SER A 170 -46.30 -16.57 -4.34
N ASP A 171 -45.41 -15.66 -4.72
CA ASP A 171 -45.64 -14.22 -4.83
C ASP A 171 -45.00 -13.68 -6.12
N TYR A 172 -45.30 -12.45 -6.50
CA TYR A 172 -44.65 -11.76 -7.61
C TYR A 172 -44.36 -10.28 -7.28
N VAL A 173 -43.38 -9.73 -8.01
CA VAL A 173 -42.95 -8.34 -7.93
C VAL A 173 -43.09 -7.72 -9.30
N LYS A 174 -43.85 -6.62 -9.37
CA LYS A 174 -44.11 -5.89 -10.61
C LYS A 174 -42.88 -5.10 -11.06
N PHE A 175 -42.73 -4.99 -12.38
CA PHE A 175 -41.80 -4.06 -13.02
C PHE A 175 -42.35 -2.64 -13.01
N ASP A 176 -42.05 -1.93 -11.92
CA ASP A 176 -42.47 -0.56 -11.69
C ASP A 176 -41.35 0.29 -11.09
N GLN A 177 -41.50 1.61 -11.16
CA GLN A 177 -40.56 2.56 -10.58
C GLN A 177 -40.53 2.43 -9.05
N GLY A 178 -39.37 2.68 -8.45
CA GLY A 178 -39.19 2.57 -7.00
C GLY A 178 -38.87 1.17 -6.49
N ASN A 179 -38.95 0.12 -7.32
CA ASN A 179 -38.54 -1.23 -6.94
C ASN A 179 -37.04 -1.46 -7.10
N LEU A 180 -36.47 -2.32 -6.25
CA LEU A 180 -35.06 -2.68 -6.28
C LEU A 180 -34.77 -3.67 -7.42
N CYS A 181 -33.75 -3.37 -8.20
CA CYS A 181 -33.31 -4.19 -9.32
C CYS A 181 -31.80 -4.47 -9.29
N MET A 182 -31.42 -5.60 -9.89
CA MET A 182 -30.04 -5.98 -10.19
C MET A 182 -29.86 -6.06 -11.70
N VAL A 183 -28.72 -5.59 -12.18
CA VAL A 183 -28.38 -5.66 -13.60
C VAL A 183 -27.71 -7.01 -13.92
N THR A 184 -28.23 -7.74 -14.91
CA THR A 184 -27.75 -9.08 -15.29
C THR A 184 -26.80 -9.09 -16.49
N GLY A 185 -26.63 -7.97 -17.20
CA GLY A 185 -25.79 -7.91 -18.41
C GLY A 185 -25.36 -6.51 -18.81
N GLY A 186 -24.37 -6.43 -19.70
CA GLY A 186 -23.77 -5.16 -20.15
C GLY A 186 -22.63 -4.67 -19.24
N ARG A 187 -22.23 -3.40 -19.39
CA ARG A 187 -21.13 -2.79 -18.62
C ARG A 187 -21.45 -2.66 -17.12
N ASN A 188 -22.72 -2.43 -16.80
CA ASN A 188 -23.23 -2.22 -15.44
C ASN A 188 -23.67 -3.54 -14.75
N MET A 189 -23.25 -4.70 -15.27
CA MET A 189 -23.62 -6.01 -14.73
C MET A 189 -23.19 -6.17 -13.26
N GLY A 190 -24.11 -6.66 -12.43
CA GLY A 190 -23.92 -6.88 -11.00
C GLY A 190 -24.18 -5.65 -10.11
N ARG A 191 -24.49 -4.49 -10.70
CA ARG A 191 -24.93 -3.31 -9.92
C ARG A 191 -26.37 -3.49 -9.43
N VAL A 192 -26.64 -2.95 -8.25
CA VAL A 192 -27.96 -2.99 -7.60
C VAL A 192 -28.43 -1.59 -7.27
N GLY A 193 -29.61 -1.24 -7.76
CA GLY A 193 -30.20 0.08 -7.54
C GLY A 193 -31.71 0.08 -7.70
N ILE A 194 -32.30 1.23 -7.39
CA ILE A 194 -33.74 1.49 -7.51
C ILE A 194 -34.06 1.87 -8.95
N VAL A 195 -35.11 1.27 -9.51
CA VAL A 195 -35.62 1.63 -10.84
C VAL A 195 -36.18 3.05 -10.80
N GLY A 196 -35.59 3.94 -11.58
CA GLY A 196 -36.09 5.29 -11.83
C GLY A 196 -37.05 5.30 -13.02
N HIS A 197 -36.84 6.21 -13.97
CA HIS A 197 -37.69 6.35 -15.15
C HIS A 197 -37.37 5.31 -16.25
N ARG A 198 -38.41 4.85 -16.96
CA ARG A 198 -38.31 3.98 -18.15
C ARG A 198 -38.61 4.79 -19.41
N GLU A 199 -37.63 4.88 -20.29
CA GLU A 199 -37.77 5.44 -21.64
C GLU A 199 -38.20 4.34 -22.60
N LYS A 200 -39.33 4.56 -23.26
CA LYS A 200 -39.88 3.63 -24.26
C LYS A 200 -39.45 4.07 -25.65
N HIS A 201 -38.88 3.14 -26.40
CA HIS A 201 -38.51 3.38 -27.80
C HIS A 201 -39.22 2.35 -28.68
N PRO A 202 -40.36 2.71 -29.30
CA PRO A 202 -41.09 1.77 -30.14
C PRO A 202 -40.21 1.29 -31.30
N GLY A 203 -40.10 -0.03 -31.48
CA GLY A 203 -39.24 -0.65 -32.49
C GLY A 203 -37.76 -0.79 -32.10
N SER A 204 -37.34 -0.26 -30.95
CA SER A 204 -35.98 -0.38 -30.41
C SER A 204 -35.99 -0.93 -28.99
N PHE A 205 -34.84 -0.90 -28.32
CA PHE A 205 -34.71 -1.35 -26.94
C PHE A 205 -35.09 -0.23 -25.98
N ASP A 206 -36.03 -0.52 -25.08
CA ASP A 206 -36.35 0.36 -23.96
C ASP A 206 -35.15 0.51 -23.01
N ILE A 207 -34.95 1.75 -22.54
CA ILE A 207 -33.88 2.14 -21.63
C ILE A 207 -34.47 2.41 -20.25
N VAL A 208 -33.77 1.95 -19.22
CA VAL A 208 -34.17 2.09 -17.82
C VAL A 208 -33.04 2.79 -17.07
N HIS A 209 -33.38 3.92 -16.44
CA HIS A 209 -32.49 4.65 -15.56
C HIS A 209 -32.59 4.07 -14.15
N ILE A 210 -31.44 3.82 -13.52
CA ILE A 210 -31.32 3.18 -12.22
C ILE A 210 -30.44 4.06 -11.33
N LYS A 211 -30.80 4.20 -10.06
CA LYS A 211 -30.02 4.91 -9.05
C LYS A 211 -29.52 3.91 -8.00
N ASP A 212 -28.21 3.84 -7.79
CA ASP A 212 -27.59 3.01 -6.74
C ASP A 212 -27.84 3.60 -5.33
N ALA A 213 -27.51 2.82 -4.30
CA ALA A 213 -27.59 3.29 -2.90
C ALA A 213 -26.60 4.43 -2.57
N ALA A 214 -25.52 4.59 -3.34
CA ALA A 214 -24.56 5.69 -3.25
C ALA A 214 -24.93 6.85 -4.19
N ASP A 215 -26.19 6.95 -4.61
CA ASP A 215 -26.73 7.99 -5.49
C ASP A 215 -26.12 8.10 -6.91
N HIS A 216 -25.24 7.19 -7.29
CA HIS A 216 -24.78 7.05 -8.66
C HIS A 216 -25.93 6.64 -9.60
N SER A 217 -26.16 7.43 -10.65
CA SER A 217 -27.15 7.12 -11.69
C SER A 217 -26.48 6.45 -12.90
N PHE A 218 -27.14 5.45 -13.47
CA PHE A 218 -26.73 4.84 -14.73
C PHE A 218 -27.92 4.26 -15.48
N ALA A 219 -27.75 4.05 -16.79
CA ALA A 219 -28.78 3.51 -17.66
C ALA A 219 -28.45 2.09 -18.14
N THR A 220 -29.47 1.26 -18.34
CA THR A 220 -29.34 -0.07 -18.96
C THR A 220 -30.54 -0.40 -19.84
N ARG A 221 -30.40 -1.40 -20.72
CA ARG A 221 -31.53 -1.93 -21.49
C ARG A 221 -32.48 -2.70 -20.59
N LEU A 222 -33.78 -2.61 -20.85
CA LEU A 222 -34.84 -3.29 -20.09
C LEU A 222 -34.63 -4.82 -19.94
N ASN A 223 -34.08 -5.47 -20.97
CA ASN A 223 -33.80 -6.91 -20.91
C ASN A 223 -32.78 -7.28 -19.82
N ASN A 224 -31.82 -6.39 -19.53
CA ASN A 224 -30.76 -6.61 -18.57
C ASN A 224 -31.17 -6.27 -17.12
N VAL A 225 -32.36 -5.72 -16.91
CA VAL A 225 -32.87 -5.38 -15.58
C VAL A 225 -33.59 -6.58 -14.99
N PHE A 226 -33.24 -6.95 -13.75
CA PHE A 226 -33.92 -8.02 -13.01
C PHE A 226 -34.38 -7.49 -11.66
N ILE A 227 -35.67 -7.63 -11.36
CA ILE A 227 -36.22 -7.10 -10.11
C ILE A 227 -36.01 -8.09 -8.97
N ILE A 228 -35.50 -7.60 -7.86
CA ILE A 228 -35.13 -8.41 -6.69
C ILE A 228 -35.92 -8.07 -5.43
N GLY A 229 -36.64 -6.95 -5.39
CA GLY A 229 -37.30 -6.47 -4.18
C GLY A 229 -38.46 -5.51 -4.44
N LYS A 230 -39.34 -5.38 -3.44
CA LYS A 230 -40.43 -4.40 -3.39
C LYS A 230 -39.89 -3.16 -2.64
N GLY A 231 -39.92 -1.98 -3.26
CA GLY A 231 -39.30 -0.78 -2.69
C GLY A 231 -37.79 -0.95 -2.50
N THR A 232 -37.27 -0.53 -1.34
CA THR A 232 -35.84 -0.64 -0.97
C THR A 232 -35.45 -2.00 -0.41
N LYS A 233 -36.41 -2.85 -0.02
CA LYS A 233 -36.13 -4.13 0.63
C LYS A 233 -35.95 -5.24 -0.41
N SER A 234 -34.79 -5.90 -0.40
CA SER A 234 -34.54 -7.08 -1.22
C SER A 234 -35.26 -8.31 -0.65
N ILE A 235 -35.80 -9.16 -1.53
CA ILE A 235 -36.34 -10.49 -1.14
C ILE A 235 -35.20 -11.49 -0.91
N VAL A 236 -34.04 -11.21 -1.50
CA VAL A 236 -32.86 -12.07 -1.49
C VAL A 236 -31.66 -11.35 -0.89
N SER A 237 -30.80 -12.12 -0.24
CA SER A 237 -29.50 -11.66 0.26
C SER A 237 -28.58 -11.31 -0.92
N LEU A 238 -27.83 -10.21 -0.77
CA LEU A 238 -26.94 -9.67 -1.79
C LEU A 238 -25.47 -10.00 -1.46
N PRO A 239 -24.63 -10.26 -2.48
CA PRO A 239 -23.25 -10.67 -2.26
C PRO A 239 -22.34 -9.47 -1.98
N GLY A 240 -21.35 -9.70 -1.13
CA GLY A 240 -20.23 -8.78 -0.86
C GLY A 240 -20.57 -7.62 0.08
N PRO A 241 -19.54 -6.92 0.59
CA PRO A 241 -19.71 -5.82 1.54
C PRO A 241 -20.40 -4.61 0.90
N THR A 242 -20.18 -4.39 -0.41
CA THR A 242 -20.75 -3.25 -1.12
C THR A 242 -22.20 -3.45 -1.57
N LYS A 243 -22.81 -4.63 -1.32
CA LYS A 243 -24.22 -4.96 -1.64
C LYS A 243 -24.66 -4.55 -3.05
N GLY A 244 -23.76 -4.66 -4.04
CA GLY A 244 -24.03 -4.30 -5.43
C GLY A 244 -23.72 -2.84 -5.81
N VAL A 245 -23.17 -2.02 -4.90
CA VAL A 245 -22.59 -0.71 -5.25
C VAL A 245 -21.23 -0.94 -5.90
N ARG A 246 -21.05 -0.38 -7.10
CA ARG A 246 -19.76 -0.39 -7.81
C ARG A 246 -19.03 0.91 -7.55
N LEU A 247 -17.84 0.77 -6.98
CA LEU A 247 -16.92 1.87 -6.69
C LEU A 247 -16.27 2.39 -7.97
N THR A 248 -15.75 3.62 -7.89
CA THR A 248 -14.92 4.18 -8.95
C THR A 248 -13.55 3.49 -8.99
N ILE A 249 -12.81 3.64 -10.10
CA ILE A 249 -11.48 3.02 -10.25
C ILE A 249 -10.49 3.64 -9.24
N ALA A 250 -10.60 4.94 -9.00
CA ALA A 250 -9.82 5.65 -7.99
C ALA A 250 -10.13 5.11 -6.59
N GLU A 251 -11.40 5.07 -6.19
CA GLU A 251 -11.81 4.50 -4.90
C GLU A 251 -11.38 3.03 -4.72
N GLU A 252 -11.41 2.24 -5.79
CA GLU A 252 -10.97 0.84 -5.75
C GLU A 252 -9.43 0.73 -5.61
N ARG A 253 -8.67 1.66 -6.20
CA ARG A 253 -7.22 1.76 -6.05
C ARG A 253 -6.83 2.27 -4.65
N ASP A 254 -7.53 3.28 -4.17
CA ASP A 254 -7.28 3.93 -2.88
C ASP A 254 -7.71 3.05 -1.70
N ARG A 255 -8.64 2.11 -1.94
CA ARG A 255 -8.91 0.98 -1.08
C ARG A 255 -7.74 0.00 -1.11
N ALA A 256 -6.60 0.45 -0.60
CA ALA A 256 -5.47 -0.41 -0.31
C ALA A 256 -5.86 -1.33 0.85
N THR A 257 -5.67 -2.63 0.66
CA THR A 257 -5.84 -3.58 1.76
C THR A 257 -4.76 -3.28 2.81
N VAL A 258 -5.04 -3.49 4.09
CA VAL A 258 -4.02 -3.43 5.18
C VAL A 258 -2.74 -4.17 4.77
N THR A 259 -2.88 -5.31 4.08
CA THR A 259 -1.76 -6.12 3.57
C THR A 259 -0.91 -5.41 2.52
N ASP A 260 -1.51 -4.57 1.67
CA ASP A 260 -0.80 -3.89 0.58
C ASP A 260 -0.01 -2.70 1.11
N ILE A 261 -0.58 -1.96 2.07
CA ILE A 261 0.12 -0.90 2.81
C ILE A 261 1.30 -1.53 3.58
N TRP A 262 1.05 -2.63 4.32
CA TRP A 262 2.10 -3.31 5.08
C TRP A 262 3.27 -3.74 4.19
N ARG A 263 3.00 -4.42 3.07
CA ARG A 263 4.04 -4.84 2.11
C ARG A 263 4.86 -3.68 1.53
N SER A 264 4.29 -2.48 1.48
CA SER A 264 4.98 -1.31 0.95
C SER A 264 5.88 -0.63 1.99
N LEU A 265 5.71 -0.93 3.28
CA LEU A 265 6.46 -0.33 4.39
C LEU A 265 7.78 -1.05 4.71
N HIS A 266 8.35 -1.80 3.76
CA HIS A 266 9.64 -2.47 3.92
C HIS A 266 10.68 -1.82 3.01
N GLY A 267 11.67 -1.13 3.60
CA GLY A 267 12.71 -0.44 2.82
C GLY A 267 13.40 0.69 3.57
N ILE A 268 14.12 1.54 2.85
CA ILE A 268 14.99 2.59 3.42
C ILE A 268 14.44 3.98 3.08
N VAL A 269 14.48 4.92 4.02
CA VAL A 269 14.03 6.30 3.87
C VAL A 269 15.15 7.27 4.26
N CYS A 270 15.33 8.32 3.46
CA CYS A 270 16.19 9.45 3.82
C CYS A 270 15.34 10.58 4.41
N VAL A 271 15.66 11.03 5.62
CA VAL A 271 14.87 12.03 6.38
C VAL A 271 15.76 13.16 6.85
N HIS A 272 15.27 14.40 6.76
CA HIS A 272 15.93 15.56 7.32
C HIS A 272 15.90 15.53 8.86
N LYS A 273 17.04 15.80 9.49
CA LYS A 273 17.13 15.93 10.95
C LYS A 273 17.16 17.41 11.36
N PRO A 274 16.12 17.91 12.05
CA PRO A 274 16.11 19.29 12.54
C PRO A 274 17.09 19.50 13.70
N ARG A 275 17.37 20.78 14.00
CA ARG A 275 18.24 21.18 15.11
C ARG A 275 17.67 20.73 16.46
N ASP A 276 18.55 20.21 17.33
CA ASP A 276 18.24 19.84 18.72
C ASP A 276 17.22 18.70 18.90
N MET A 277 16.95 17.95 17.83
CA MET A 277 16.12 16.76 17.88
C MET A 277 16.98 15.50 17.95
N SER A 278 16.67 14.61 18.90
CA SER A 278 17.29 13.28 18.94
C SER A 278 16.75 12.39 17.82
N LEU A 279 17.56 11.43 17.35
CA LEU A 279 17.11 10.45 16.35
C LEU A 279 15.92 9.62 16.88
N THR A 280 15.86 9.34 18.19
CA THR A 280 14.73 8.69 18.83
C THR A 280 13.43 9.50 18.69
N ALA A 281 13.49 10.82 18.86
CA ALA A 281 12.32 11.69 18.71
C ALA A 281 11.87 11.76 17.24
N LEU A 282 12.82 11.83 16.30
CA LEU A 282 12.53 11.82 14.86
C LEU A 282 11.90 10.49 14.42
N ARG A 283 12.43 9.37 14.93
CA ARG A 283 11.87 8.02 14.74
C ARG A 283 10.43 7.93 15.24
N LEU A 284 10.15 8.43 16.44
CA LEU A 284 8.79 8.44 16.98
C LEU A 284 7.83 9.30 16.14
N ARG A 285 8.29 10.45 15.63
CA ARG A 285 7.49 11.28 14.70
C ARG A 285 7.16 10.53 13.41
N LEU A 286 8.15 9.88 12.81
CA LEU A 286 7.96 9.10 11.60
C LEU A 286 6.99 7.93 11.80
N ILE A 287 7.12 7.18 12.90
CA ILE A 287 6.18 6.10 13.27
C ILE A 287 4.77 6.65 13.44
N ASN A 288 4.60 7.76 14.18
CA ASN A 288 3.29 8.36 14.40
C ASN A 288 2.63 8.78 13.09
N ALA A 289 3.37 9.42 12.19
CA ALA A 289 2.87 9.84 10.88
C ALA A 289 2.43 8.65 10.02
N ILE A 290 3.24 7.59 9.94
CA ILE A 290 2.90 6.37 9.19
C ILE A 290 1.65 5.71 9.78
N CYS A 291 1.58 5.51 11.11
CA CYS A 291 0.43 4.90 11.75
C CYS A 291 -0.86 5.72 11.56
N GLU A 292 -0.79 7.04 11.68
CA GLU A 292 -1.98 7.89 11.57
C GLU A 292 -2.54 7.86 10.14
N ASP A 293 -1.69 8.05 9.12
CA ASP A 293 -2.10 8.05 7.72
C ASP A 293 -2.53 6.65 7.23
N ALA A 294 -1.81 5.60 7.63
CA ALA A 294 -2.17 4.23 7.25
C ALA A 294 -3.54 3.84 7.81
N ASN A 295 -3.81 4.17 9.08
CA ASN A 295 -5.10 3.89 9.71
C ASN A 295 -6.25 4.71 9.10
N LYS A 296 -6.01 5.95 8.65
CA LYS A 296 -7.03 6.75 7.94
C LYS A 296 -7.45 6.11 6.61
N ARG A 297 -6.54 5.43 5.93
CA ARG A 297 -6.79 4.76 4.63
C ARG A 297 -7.41 3.38 4.74
N CYS A 298 -7.30 2.74 5.91
CA CYS A 298 -7.86 1.41 6.13
C CYS A 298 -9.38 1.47 6.34
N LEU A 299 -10.11 0.55 5.70
CA LEU A 299 -11.53 0.37 5.97
C LEU A 299 -11.77 -0.09 7.43
N PRO A 300 -12.92 0.28 8.03
CA PRO A 300 -13.30 -0.24 9.33
C PRO A 300 -13.43 -1.77 9.27
N ILE A 301 -12.92 -2.44 10.31
CA ILE A 301 -12.96 -3.90 10.45
C ILE A 301 -14.43 -4.33 10.61
N GLU A 302 -14.93 -5.17 9.71
CA GLU A 302 -16.23 -5.82 9.88
C GLU A 302 -16.11 -6.90 10.98
N ILE A 303 -16.84 -6.71 12.08
CA ILE A 303 -16.79 -7.64 13.22
C ILE A 303 -17.59 -8.91 12.85
N PRO A 304 -16.97 -10.10 12.87
CA PRO A 304 -17.68 -11.33 12.57
C PRO A 304 -18.73 -11.64 13.64
N GLU A 305 -19.91 -12.07 13.22
CA GLU A 305 -20.97 -12.51 14.14
C GLU A 305 -20.73 -13.97 14.58
N ILE A 306 -20.85 -14.23 15.88
CA ILE A 306 -20.86 -15.57 16.47
C ILE A 306 -22.26 -15.90 16.96
N GLU A 307 -22.62 -17.18 16.87
CA GLU A 307 -23.85 -17.73 17.41
C GLU A 307 -23.60 -18.20 18.86
N MET A 308 -24.30 -17.59 19.82
CA MET A 308 -24.27 -17.98 21.24
C MET A 308 -25.57 -18.69 21.64
N PRO A 309 -25.50 -19.81 22.38
CA PRO A 309 -26.70 -20.50 22.85
C PRO A 309 -27.46 -19.66 23.89
N ILE A 310 -28.76 -19.49 23.66
CA ILE A 310 -29.70 -18.91 24.62
C ILE A 310 -30.07 -20.04 25.59
N VAL A 311 -29.66 -19.90 26.84
CA VAL A 311 -29.94 -20.86 27.90
C VAL A 311 -31.08 -20.34 28.74
N GLU A 312 -32.20 -21.07 28.76
CA GLU A 312 -33.33 -20.79 29.64
C GLU A 312 -33.53 -21.99 30.59
N PRO A 313 -33.97 -21.75 31.84
CA PRO A 313 -34.26 -22.83 32.77
C PRO A 313 -35.45 -23.65 32.26
N HIS A 314 -35.32 -24.97 32.29
CA HIS A 314 -36.41 -25.87 31.94
C HIS A 314 -37.61 -25.63 32.89
N PRO A 315 -38.86 -25.58 32.38
CA PRO A 315 -40.02 -25.15 33.17
C PRO A 315 -40.30 -25.96 34.44
N ILE A 316 -39.81 -27.20 34.51
CA ILE A 316 -40.10 -28.14 35.60
C ILE A 316 -38.85 -28.47 36.44
N SER A 317 -37.70 -28.67 35.79
CA SER A 317 -36.49 -29.15 36.46
C SER A 317 -35.50 -28.05 36.83
N GLN A 318 -35.77 -26.79 36.43
CA GLN A 318 -34.86 -25.64 36.53
C GLN A 318 -33.47 -25.83 35.90
N ALA A 319 -33.20 -26.97 35.27
CA ALA A 319 -31.93 -27.24 34.60
C ALA A 319 -31.77 -26.34 33.37
N PRO A 320 -30.57 -25.82 33.11
CA PRO A 320 -30.31 -24.98 31.94
C PRO A 320 -30.49 -25.76 30.64
N ILE A 321 -31.39 -25.32 29.77
CA ILE A 321 -31.62 -25.89 28.44
C ILE A 321 -31.38 -24.83 27.37
N ILE A 322 -30.73 -25.23 26.28
CA ILE A 322 -30.48 -24.36 25.13
C ILE A 322 -31.77 -24.27 24.30
N VAL A 323 -32.42 -23.11 24.33
CA VAL A 323 -33.71 -22.85 23.64
C VAL A 323 -33.50 -22.31 22.23
N GLY A 324 -32.33 -21.70 21.95
CA GLY A 324 -32.00 -21.18 20.63
C GLY A 324 -30.57 -20.68 20.51
N LEU A 325 -30.22 -20.10 19.36
CA LEU A 325 -28.94 -19.47 19.10
C LEU A 325 -29.15 -17.98 18.82
N ARG A 326 -28.48 -17.12 19.59
CA ARG A 326 -28.44 -15.66 19.39
C ARG A 326 -27.20 -15.29 18.58
N LYS A 327 -27.37 -14.54 17.49
CA LYS A 327 -26.25 -13.92 16.79
C LYS A 327 -25.78 -12.70 17.58
N GLN A 328 -24.52 -12.71 17.97
CA GLN A 328 -23.85 -11.62 18.68
C GLN A 328 -22.54 -11.30 17.95
N PRO A 329 -22.18 -10.03 17.75
CA PRO A 329 -20.87 -9.67 17.21
C PRO A 329 -19.78 -10.23 18.13
N ASN A 330 -18.75 -10.85 17.54
CA ASN A 330 -17.62 -11.32 18.32
C ASN A 330 -16.79 -10.14 18.81
N TYR A 331 -16.93 -9.85 20.10
CA TYR A 331 -16.21 -8.75 20.74
C TYR A 331 -14.70 -8.98 20.82
N ASP A 332 -14.20 -10.22 20.65
CA ASP A 332 -12.76 -10.50 20.55
C ASP A 332 -12.11 -9.77 19.38
N PHE A 333 -12.88 -9.55 18.30
CA PHE A 333 -12.44 -8.82 17.10
C PHE A 333 -12.85 -7.34 17.11
N HIS A 334 -13.38 -6.84 18.23
CA HIS A 334 -13.80 -5.44 18.34
C HIS A 334 -12.59 -4.50 18.27
N PRO A 335 -12.66 -3.34 17.58
CA PRO A 335 -11.55 -2.39 17.48
C PRO A 335 -11.01 -1.86 18.82
N LEU A 336 -11.81 -1.89 19.88
CA LEU A 336 -11.36 -1.54 21.24
C LEU A 336 -10.48 -2.63 21.89
N VAL A 337 -10.63 -3.89 21.46
CA VAL A 337 -9.86 -5.04 21.96
C VAL A 337 -8.64 -5.28 21.05
N VAL A 338 -8.86 -5.38 19.74
CA VAL A 338 -7.81 -5.60 18.73
C VAL A 338 -7.05 -4.32 18.36
N GLY A 339 -7.52 -3.15 18.78
CA GLY A 339 -6.88 -1.87 18.44
C GLY A 339 -7.02 -1.52 16.96
N LYS A 340 -6.34 -0.44 16.55
CA LYS A 340 -6.28 -0.01 15.15
C LYS A 340 -5.41 -0.97 14.32
N PRO A 341 -5.64 -1.10 12.99
CA PRO A 341 -4.86 -1.98 12.11
C PRO A 341 -3.34 -1.77 12.16
N PHE A 342 -2.88 -0.52 12.26
CA PHE A 342 -1.46 -0.19 12.43
C PHE A 342 -1.23 0.41 13.81
N ARG A 343 -0.42 -0.27 14.62
CA ARG A 343 0.01 0.23 15.93
C ARG A 343 1.46 0.70 15.87
N LYS A 344 1.87 1.47 16.87
CA LYS A 344 3.22 2.04 16.90
C LYS A 344 4.28 0.98 17.14
N GLU A 345 3.89 -0.10 17.82
CA GLU A 345 4.74 -1.25 18.15
C GLU A 345 5.02 -2.14 16.94
N ASP A 346 4.13 -2.12 15.94
CA ASP A 346 4.24 -2.93 14.73
C ASP A 346 5.35 -2.38 13.82
N ILE A 347 5.52 -1.06 13.78
CA ILE A 347 6.49 -0.40 12.89
C ILE A 347 7.86 -0.33 13.56
N GLN A 348 8.81 -1.07 13.01
CA GLN A 348 10.19 -1.09 13.51
C GLN A 348 11.06 -0.22 12.59
N ILE A 349 11.81 0.72 13.17
CA ILE A 349 12.67 1.64 12.41
C ILE A 349 14.07 1.61 13.02
N GLU A 350 15.12 1.59 12.23
CA GLU A 350 16.51 1.69 12.72
C GLU A 350 17.27 2.73 11.91
N GLU A 351 18.17 3.48 12.55
CA GLU A 351 19.08 4.42 11.90
C GLU A 351 20.34 3.74 11.35
N LEU A 352 20.89 4.23 10.23
CA LEU A 352 22.15 3.70 9.69
C LEU A 352 23.34 4.02 10.60
N ASP A 353 23.55 5.30 10.91
CA ASP A 353 24.61 5.80 11.80
C ASP A 353 24.01 6.62 12.94
N TYR A 354 24.61 6.51 14.12
CA TYR A 354 24.25 7.35 15.24
C TYR A 354 24.67 8.80 15.01
N GLN A 355 23.79 9.75 15.34
CA GLN A 355 24.08 11.18 15.32
C GLN A 355 23.65 11.83 16.62
N GLN A 356 24.55 12.58 17.25
CA GLN A 356 24.25 13.32 18.47
C GLN A 356 23.13 14.35 18.27
N PRO A 357 22.30 14.66 19.29
CA PRO A 357 21.26 15.70 19.14
C PRO A 357 21.79 17.08 18.71
N ALA A 358 23.06 17.37 19.00
CA ALA A 358 23.72 18.62 18.64
C ALA A 358 24.33 18.63 17.22
N SER A 359 24.38 17.52 16.50
CA SER A 359 24.97 17.42 15.14
C SER A 359 24.02 17.83 14.01
N SER A 360 23.25 18.90 14.23
CA SER A 360 22.40 19.51 13.20
C SER A 360 22.40 21.01 13.33
N GLY A 361 22.28 21.72 12.22
CA GLY A 361 22.13 23.16 12.26
C GLY A 361 21.35 23.71 11.09
N LEU A 362 20.66 24.79 11.41
CA LEU A 362 19.91 25.64 10.50
C LEU A 362 20.61 26.99 10.59
N CYS A 363 21.10 27.52 9.46
CA CYS A 363 21.67 28.86 9.42
C CYS A 363 20.53 29.87 9.27
N CYS A 364 20.01 30.37 10.39
CA CYS A 364 19.28 31.64 10.38
C CYS A 364 20.31 32.76 10.54
N MET A 365 20.60 33.48 9.46
CA MET A 365 21.10 34.85 9.58
C MET A 365 19.88 35.76 9.72
N VAL A 366 19.86 36.50 10.82
CA VAL A 366 18.94 37.60 11.09
C VAL A 366 19.17 38.68 10.02
N LEU A 367 18.14 38.97 9.23
CA LEU A 367 18.08 40.16 8.38
C LEU A 367 17.94 41.39 9.30
N PHE A 368 19.05 42.08 9.56
CA PHE A 368 18.96 43.49 9.90
C PHE A 368 18.88 44.28 8.61
N LEU A 369 17.67 44.77 8.32
CA LEU A 369 17.42 45.84 7.37
C LEU A 369 18.17 47.09 7.83
N LEU A 370 19.19 47.51 7.08
CA LEU A 370 19.46 48.93 6.88
C LEU A 370 19.88 49.15 5.42
N HIS A 371 19.22 50.14 4.84
CA HIS A 371 19.16 50.48 3.43
C HIS A 371 20.49 50.92 2.82
N SER A 372 20.56 50.69 1.49
CA SER A 372 21.36 51.44 0.50
C SER A 372 22.86 51.12 0.43
N TYR A 373 23.25 50.28 -0.54
CA TYR A 373 24.03 50.67 -1.73
C TYR A 373 24.36 49.41 -2.57
N LEU A 374 24.16 49.55 -3.89
CA LEU A 374 24.43 48.57 -4.95
C LEU A 374 25.90 48.08 -4.93
N ILE A 375 26.12 46.81 -4.63
CA ILE A 375 27.24 46.02 -5.19
C ILE A 375 26.74 44.59 -5.45
N HIS A 376 26.83 44.17 -6.71
CA HIS A 376 26.65 42.79 -7.16
C HIS A 376 27.61 41.86 -6.38
N PHE A 377 27.09 41.13 -5.39
CA PHE A 377 27.76 39.98 -4.79
C PHE A 377 26.80 38.80 -4.83
N SER A 378 27.07 37.87 -5.74
CA SER A 378 26.38 36.58 -5.85
C SER A 378 26.72 35.71 -4.63
N PHE A 379 26.01 35.91 -3.52
CA PHE A 379 26.08 35.02 -2.36
C PHE A 379 25.27 33.75 -2.64
N PHE A 380 25.97 32.66 -2.93
CA PHE A 380 25.44 31.30 -2.91
C PHE A 380 25.02 30.95 -1.47
N TYR A 381 23.75 31.18 -1.12
CA TYR A 381 23.18 30.69 0.13
C TYR A 381 22.88 29.19 -0.01
N SER A 382 23.89 28.36 0.28
CA SER A 382 23.68 26.92 0.46
C SER A 382 23.09 26.69 1.85
N TYR A 383 21.81 26.37 1.93
CA TYR A 383 21.17 25.88 3.15
C TYR A 383 21.87 24.58 3.58
N LEU A 384 22.73 24.62 4.61
CA LEU A 384 23.32 23.39 5.14
C LEU A 384 22.27 22.67 5.99
N ILE A 385 21.81 21.52 5.50
CA ILE A 385 20.73 20.69 6.02
C ILE A 385 21.33 19.33 6.41
N CYS A 386 21.19 18.90 7.67
CA CYS A 386 21.60 17.54 8.07
C CYS A 386 20.50 16.52 7.74
N PHE A 387 20.89 15.32 7.32
CA PHE A 387 19.94 14.22 7.09
C PHE A 387 20.40 12.91 7.75
N ALA A 388 19.44 12.03 7.96
CA ALA A 388 19.59 10.70 8.52
C ALA A 388 18.89 9.68 7.62
N VAL A 389 19.48 8.49 7.51
CA VAL A 389 18.91 7.38 6.75
C VAL A 389 18.36 6.35 7.74
N PHE A 390 17.13 5.94 7.52
CA PHE A 390 16.37 5.01 8.35
C PHE A 390 15.94 3.79 7.54
N GLY A 391 16.02 2.61 8.12
CA GLY A 391 15.45 1.37 7.60
C GLY A 391 14.13 1.07 8.32
N ILE A 392 13.07 0.83 7.56
CA ILE A 392 11.73 0.49 8.06
C ILE A 392 11.49 -1.01 7.87
N ASN A 393 11.05 -1.68 8.93
CA ASN A 393 10.74 -3.09 9.03
C ASN A 393 11.88 -3.99 8.53
N ASP A 394 11.72 -4.66 7.40
CA ASP A 394 12.73 -5.56 6.79
C ASP A 394 13.87 -4.76 6.14
N GLY A 395 13.70 -3.45 5.99
CA GLY A 395 14.77 -2.53 5.59
C GLY A 395 15.92 -2.47 6.59
N ARG A 396 15.77 -2.99 7.82
CA ARG A 396 16.87 -3.09 8.80
C ARG A 396 17.93 -4.09 8.38
N ASP A 397 17.51 -5.23 7.84
CA ASP A 397 18.44 -6.23 7.29
C ASP A 397 19.23 -5.63 6.12
N MET A 398 18.59 -4.73 5.35
CA MET A 398 19.29 -3.95 4.31
C MET A 398 20.30 -2.97 4.91
N LEU A 399 20.02 -2.34 6.06
CA LEU A 399 20.96 -1.41 6.69
C LEU A 399 22.26 -2.08 7.14
N GLU A 400 22.20 -3.31 7.67
CA GLU A 400 23.41 -4.06 8.05
C GLU A 400 24.31 -4.26 6.82
N ASN A 401 23.74 -4.69 5.70
CA ASN A 401 24.43 -4.83 4.43
C ASN A 401 25.01 -3.50 3.90
N LEU A 402 24.40 -2.35 4.25
CA LEU A 402 24.90 -1.03 3.89
C LEU A 402 26.03 -0.56 4.80
N ARG A 403 25.98 -0.85 6.11
CA ARG A 403 27.04 -0.53 7.07
C ARG A 403 28.36 -1.20 6.67
N ASP A 404 28.30 -2.42 6.17
CA ASP A 404 29.45 -3.18 5.67
C ASP A 404 30.13 -2.55 4.43
N ARG A 405 29.45 -1.63 3.73
CA ARG A 405 30.02 -0.96 2.55
C ARG A 405 31.02 0.15 2.90
N ILE A 406 31.07 0.59 4.16
CA ILE A 406 32.00 1.61 4.67
C ILE A 406 32.02 2.84 3.74
N TRP A 407 30.89 3.57 3.73
CA TRP A 407 30.74 4.73 2.88
C TRP A 407 31.58 5.93 3.35
N VAL A 408 32.04 6.71 2.38
CA VAL A 408 32.70 7.99 2.63
C VAL A 408 31.62 9.04 2.85
N ASN A 409 31.78 9.79 3.93
CA ASN A 409 30.85 10.81 4.37
C ASN A 409 31.51 12.18 4.26
N GLU A 410 30.73 13.18 3.86
CA GLU A 410 31.17 14.59 3.83
C GLU A 410 30.63 15.32 5.06
N TYR A 411 31.55 15.88 5.85
CA TYR A 411 31.24 16.64 7.05
C TYR A 411 31.77 18.06 6.95
N VAL A 412 30.96 19.02 7.41
CA VAL A 412 31.37 20.39 7.67
C VAL A 412 31.40 20.61 9.17
N LEU A 413 32.60 20.83 9.69
CA LEU A 413 32.87 21.06 11.11
C LEU A 413 33.17 22.54 11.34
N LYS A 414 32.49 23.14 12.32
CA LYS A 414 32.81 24.49 12.79
C LYS A 414 33.45 24.44 14.17
N GLY A 415 34.72 24.83 14.25
CA GLY A 415 35.48 24.92 15.49
C GLY A 415 35.54 26.35 16.04
N GLN A 416 35.69 26.45 17.35
CA GLN A 416 36.08 27.69 18.04
C GLN A 416 37.40 27.45 18.78
N LEU A 417 38.44 28.19 18.40
CA LEU A 417 39.75 28.22 19.05
C LEU A 417 39.66 28.95 20.40
N GLY A 418 40.60 28.64 21.29
CA GLY A 418 40.70 29.18 22.64
C GLY A 418 39.68 28.63 23.64
N ARG A 419 38.88 27.63 23.28
CA ARG A 419 37.78 27.12 24.11
C ARG A 419 37.77 25.60 24.15
N GLY A 420 38.11 25.01 25.30
CA GLY A 420 38.02 23.58 25.57
C GLY A 420 36.82 23.19 26.43
N THR A 421 36.08 22.16 26.03
CA THR A 421 34.92 21.64 26.76
C THR A 421 35.21 20.28 27.40
N VAL A 422 34.43 19.91 28.43
CA VAL A 422 34.53 18.57 29.05
C VAL A 422 34.18 17.49 28.01
N GLN A 423 35.08 16.51 27.82
CA GLN A 423 34.96 15.44 26.82
C GLN A 423 34.74 15.95 25.38
N ASN A 424 35.23 17.16 25.06
CA ASN A 424 35.09 17.80 23.73
C ASN A 424 33.65 17.90 23.20
N LYS A 425 32.64 17.75 24.08
CA LYS A 425 31.23 17.82 23.71
C LYS A 425 30.86 19.19 23.19
N ILE A 426 30.06 19.25 22.12
CA ILE A 426 29.58 20.51 21.49
C ILE A 426 28.93 21.46 22.51
N ARG A 427 28.08 20.91 23.39
CA ARG A 427 27.38 21.64 24.47
C ARG A 427 27.99 21.40 25.86
N GLY A 428 29.22 20.88 25.94
CA GLY A 428 29.90 20.65 27.21
C GLY A 428 30.20 21.95 27.95
N LYS A 429 30.31 21.88 29.28
CA LYS A 429 30.81 22.99 30.11
C LYS A 429 32.26 23.30 29.70
N VAL A 430 32.60 24.60 29.64
CA VAL A 430 33.96 25.05 29.34
C VAL A 430 34.85 24.73 30.54
N ASN A 431 36.00 24.10 30.26
CA ASN A 431 36.96 23.68 31.28
C ASN A 431 38.31 24.40 31.13
N ARG A 432 38.72 24.71 29.89
CA ARG A 432 40.02 25.30 29.58
C ARG A 432 39.86 26.42 28.56
N GLU A 433 40.59 27.51 28.77
CA GLU A 433 40.73 28.62 27.84
C GLU A 433 42.22 28.85 27.58
N CYS A 434 42.58 29.13 26.34
CA CYS A 434 43.98 29.29 25.91
C CYS A 434 44.05 30.38 24.84
N ASP A 435 45.24 30.98 24.68
CA ASP A 435 45.48 31.99 23.65
C ASP A 435 45.42 31.36 22.24
N TYR A 436 44.99 32.17 21.27
CA TYR A 436 44.76 31.73 19.88
C TYR A 436 45.20 32.76 18.83
N GLU A 437 45.72 33.91 19.24
CA GLU A 437 46.08 35.02 18.33
C GLU A 437 47.30 34.68 17.45
N HIS A 438 48.16 33.77 17.89
CA HIS A 438 49.33 33.32 17.14
C HIS A 438 48.99 32.43 15.93
N ILE A 439 47.74 31.99 15.81
CA ILE A 439 47.31 31.07 14.75
C ILE A 439 46.90 31.85 13.51
N THR A 440 47.77 31.84 12.50
CA THR A 440 47.49 32.43 11.19
C THR A 440 46.84 31.43 10.23
N HIS A 441 46.11 31.93 9.23
CA HIS A 441 45.53 31.10 8.16
C HIS A 441 46.59 30.23 7.43
N GLN A 442 47.78 30.78 7.19
CA GLN A 442 48.88 30.06 6.55
C GLN A 442 49.42 28.93 7.43
N HIS A 443 49.50 29.15 8.74
CA HIS A 443 49.93 28.12 9.68
C HIS A 443 48.94 26.95 9.73
N MET A 444 47.64 27.26 9.86
CA MET A 444 46.56 26.27 9.84
C MET A 444 46.51 25.47 8.54
N SER A 445 46.55 26.13 7.38
CA SER A 445 46.48 25.46 6.07
C SER A 445 47.66 24.53 5.82
N ARG A 446 48.90 24.95 6.14
CA ARG A 446 50.09 24.08 6.04
C ARG A 446 49.97 22.84 6.94
N PHE A 447 49.44 23.01 8.14
CA PHE A 447 49.23 21.91 9.07
C PHE A 447 48.19 20.91 8.55
N LEU A 448 47.03 21.37 8.08
CA LEU A 448 45.99 20.50 7.51
C LEU A 448 46.49 19.70 6.30
N MET A 449 47.35 20.29 5.46
CA MET A 449 47.98 19.58 4.33
C MET A 449 48.91 18.45 4.81
N ARG A 450 49.67 18.67 5.88
CA ARG A 450 50.52 17.62 6.49
C ARG A 450 49.68 16.50 7.10
N LEU A 451 48.60 16.85 7.81
CA LEU A 451 47.67 15.86 8.35
C LEU A 451 47.01 15.03 7.25
N GLN A 452 46.57 15.67 6.17
CA GLN A 452 45.99 14.94 5.04
C GLN A 452 46.99 13.95 4.43
N ALA A 453 48.27 14.33 4.29
CA ALA A 453 49.31 13.41 3.82
C ALA A 453 49.52 12.24 4.79
N HIS A 454 49.46 12.48 6.10
CA HIS A 454 49.57 11.44 7.12
C HIS A 454 48.40 10.43 7.03
N TYR A 455 47.15 10.89 6.96
CA TYR A 455 46.00 9.99 6.82
C TYR A 455 45.95 9.25 5.49
N LYS A 456 46.47 9.84 4.41
CA LYS A 456 46.64 9.11 3.14
C LYS A 456 47.56 7.91 3.29
N LYS A 457 48.65 8.02 4.06
CA LYS A 457 49.53 6.89 4.37
C LYS A 457 48.82 5.85 5.23
N LEU A 458 48.15 6.29 6.31
CA LEU A 458 47.37 5.41 7.19
C LEU A 458 46.27 4.63 6.45
N ALA A 459 45.67 5.20 5.40
CA ALA A 459 44.64 4.52 4.61
C ALA A 459 45.16 3.24 3.94
N PHE A 460 46.41 3.21 3.47
CA PHE A 460 47.02 2.00 2.89
C PHE A 460 47.34 0.96 3.98
N GLU A 461 47.84 1.42 5.13
CA GLU A 461 48.11 0.55 6.29
C GLU A 461 46.82 -0.12 6.79
N LEU A 462 45.72 0.63 6.91
CA LEU A 462 44.40 0.12 7.34
C LEU A 462 43.69 -0.75 6.29
N ALA A 463 44.16 -0.72 5.04
CA ALA A 463 43.71 -1.63 3.99
C ALA A 463 44.49 -2.97 3.99
N ASN A 464 45.43 -3.15 4.93
CA ASN A 464 46.39 -4.26 4.99
C ASN A 464 47.20 -4.41 3.70
N VAL A 465 47.56 -3.29 3.06
CA VAL A 465 48.37 -3.28 1.85
C VAL A 465 49.69 -2.61 2.18
N ASP A 466 50.79 -3.30 1.94
CA ASP A 466 52.12 -2.74 2.12
C ASP A 466 52.41 -1.68 1.04
N LEU A 467 52.95 -0.52 1.43
CA LEU A 467 53.19 0.60 0.51
C LEU A 467 54.21 0.26 -0.59
N GLU A 468 55.11 -0.70 -0.34
CA GLU A 468 56.12 -1.14 -1.29
C GLU A 468 55.61 -2.21 -2.27
N SER A 469 54.38 -2.69 -2.09
CA SER A 469 53.79 -3.75 -2.91
C SER A 469 53.25 -3.24 -4.26
N GLN A 470 53.22 -4.13 -5.26
CA GLN A 470 52.56 -3.86 -6.54
C GLN A 470 51.05 -3.62 -6.37
N GLU A 471 50.41 -4.27 -5.39
CA GLU A 471 48.99 -4.06 -5.06
C GLU A 471 48.71 -2.62 -4.62
N ALA A 472 49.57 -2.03 -3.78
CA ALA A 472 49.44 -0.62 -3.38
C ALA A 472 49.55 0.33 -4.58
N PHE A 473 50.47 0.06 -5.52
CA PHE A 473 50.62 0.87 -6.72
C PHE A 473 49.39 0.82 -7.62
N GLU A 474 48.83 -0.37 -7.84
CA GLU A 474 47.61 -0.54 -8.65
C GLU A 474 46.39 0.11 -8.00
N LEU A 475 46.26 0.02 -6.67
CA LEU A 475 45.21 0.70 -5.92
C LEU A 475 45.37 2.22 -5.99
N ALA A 476 46.57 2.74 -5.76
CA ALA A 476 46.86 4.18 -5.81
C ALA A 476 46.55 4.79 -7.19
N ARG A 477 46.78 4.04 -8.29
CA ARG A 477 46.40 4.47 -9.65
C ARG A 477 44.89 4.62 -9.82
N LYS A 478 44.11 3.80 -9.12
CA LYS A 478 42.63 3.82 -9.17
C LYS A 478 42.04 4.83 -8.17
N GLY A 479 42.69 5.06 -7.02
CA GLY A 479 42.27 6.00 -5.99
C GLY A 479 42.76 5.61 -4.59
N LEU A 480 42.17 6.21 -3.54
CA LEU A 480 42.50 5.84 -2.15
C LEU A 480 41.70 4.58 -1.73
N PRO A 481 42.34 3.60 -1.06
CA PRO A 481 41.67 2.38 -0.64
C PRO A 481 40.71 2.64 0.54
N ARG A 482 39.64 1.84 0.60
CA ARG A 482 38.76 1.77 1.77
C ARG A 482 39.41 0.94 2.89
N PRO A 483 39.27 1.32 4.18
CA PRO A 483 39.80 0.52 5.27
C PRO A 483 39.09 -0.84 5.29
N LYS A 484 39.85 -1.92 5.45
CA LYS A 484 39.27 -3.27 5.64
C LYS A 484 38.90 -3.51 7.11
N VAL A 485 39.57 -2.81 8.03
CA VAL A 485 39.29 -2.87 9.46
C VAL A 485 37.99 -2.13 9.76
N LEU A 486 36.98 -2.86 10.24
CA LEU A 486 35.69 -2.30 10.61
C LEU A 486 35.83 -1.28 11.74
N GLY A 487 35.27 -0.09 11.55
CA GLY A 487 35.22 0.96 12.57
C GLY A 487 36.48 1.83 12.71
N ALA A 488 37.56 1.56 11.95
CA ALA A 488 38.73 2.43 11.95
C ALA A 488 38.43 3.74 11.20
N PRO A 489 38.54 4.92 11.86
CA PRO A 489 38.26 6.18 11.20
C PRO A 489 39.40 6.58 10.25
N VAL A 490 39.06 6.95 9.02
CA VAL A 490 40.03 7.39 7.99
C VAL A 490 39.56 8.69 7.34
N ILE A 491 40.45 9.67 7.27
CA ILE A 491 40.19 10.96 6.64
C ILE A 491 40.90 11.00 5.28
N TYR A 492 40.14 11.15 4.20
CA TYR A 492 40.67 11.16 2.83
C TYR A 492 41.01 12.57 2.35
N PHE A 493 40.16 13.54 2.71
CA PHE A 493 40.27 14.91 2.23
C PHE A 493 39.92 15.90 3.34
N ILE A 494 40.70 16.98 3.43
CA ILE A 494 40.56 18.04 4.41
C ILE A 494 40.69 19.38 3.67
N LYS A 495 39.70 20.26 3.81
CA LYS A 495 39.75 21.61 3.23
C LYS A 495 39.28 22.65 4.23
N LEU A 496 40.07 23.68 4.42
CA LEU A 496 39.66 24.86 5.18
C LEU A 496 38.72 25.71 4.32
N ILE A 497 37.46 25.88 4.76
CA ILE A 497 36.46 26.69 4.04
C ILE A 497 36.50 28.14 4.50
N TYR A 498 36.50 28.34 5.83
CA TYR A 498 36.38 29.64 6.45
C TYR A 498 37.30 29.72 7.65
N PHE A 499 37.97 30.86 7.81
CA PHE A 499 38.88 31.11 8.92
C PHE A 499 38.80 32.57 9.32
N ASN A 500 38.26 32.81 10.51
CA ASN A 500 38.23 34.13 11.12
C ASN A 500 38.24 33.95 12.63
N LEU A 501 39.36 34.29 13.28
CA LEU A 501 39.57 34.05 14.70
C LEU A 501 38.39 34.61 15.54
N PRO A 502 37.89 33.85 16.54
CA PRO A 502 38.32 32.51 16.98
C PRO A 502 37.66 31.35 16.19
N HIS A 503 36.84 31.62 15.18
CA HIS A 503 36.05 30.62 14.46
C HIS A 503 36.72 30.11 13.17
N PHE A 504 36.64 28.81 12.93
CA PHE A 504 37.08 28.22 11.67
C PHE A 504 36.15 27.10 11.24
N THR A 505 36.11 26.83 9.94
CA THR A 505 35.25 25.79 9.33
C THR A 505 36.07 24.92 8.39
N ILE A 506 35.99 23.62 8.60
CA ILE A 506 36.69 22.61 7.80
C ILE A 506 35.67 21.69 7.14
N ASN A 507 35.88 21.41 5.85
CA ASN A 507 35.24 20.31 5.14
C ASN A 507 36.12 19.05 5.23
N LEU A 508 35.54 17.95 5.66
CA LEU A 508 36.19 16.66 5.82
C LEU A 508 35.45 15.60 5.01
N HIS A 509 36.20 14.83 4.22
CA HIS A 509 35.70 13.59 3.64
C HIS A 509 36.32 12.45 4.43
N CYS A 510 35.51 11.74 5.21
CA CYS A 510 35.99 10.69 6.09
C CYS A 510 35.03 9.51 6.16
N VAL A 511 35.61 8.35 6.46
CA VAL A 511 34.89 7.20 6.98
C VAL A 511 34.97 7.30 8.50
N CYS A 512 33.83 7.49 9.15
CA CYS A 512 33.75 7.53 10.60
C CYS A 512 32.38 7.05 11.06
N LYS A 513 32.36 6.24 12.13
CA LYS A 513 31.13 5.76 12.76
C LYS A 513 30.61 6.70 13.85
N ASP A 514 31.52 7.39 14.54
CA ASP A 514 31.20 8.12 15.77
C ASP A 514 31.45 9.63 15.66
N ASP A 515 30.43 10.42 15.99
CA ASP A 515 30.54 11.89 16.09
C ASP A 515 31.59 12.35 17.14
N ASN A 516 31.97 11.47 18.09
CA ASN A 516 32.98 11.77 19.11
C ASN A 516 34.37 11.93 18.49
N PHE A 517 34.72 11.06 17.53
CA PHE A 517 36.02 11.14 16.84
C PHE A 517 36.18 12.49 16.13
N LEU A 518 35.13 13.00 15.48
CA LEU A 518 35.16 14.30 14.81
C LEU A 518 35.33 15.47 15.79
N GLN A 519 34.79 15.35 17.01
CA GLN A 519 34.95 16.35 18.07
C GLN A 519 36.36 16.33 18.64
N ASP A 520 36.89 15.14 18.92
CA ASP A 520 38.26 14.94 19.39
C ASP A 520 39.28 15.41 18.33
N PHE A 521 39.02 15.14 17.06
CA PHE A 521 39.84 15.58 15.94
C PHE A 521 40.00 17.11 15.86
N ILE A 522 38.92 17.88 16.09
CA ILE A 522 39.02 19.36 16.15
C ILE A 522 39.93 19.80 17.31
N ASN A 523 39.81 19.13 18.45
CA ASN A 523 40.63 19.45 19.61
C ASN A 523 42.11 19.06 19.37
N GLU A 524 42.39 17.92 18.74
CA GLU A 524 43.74 17.49 18.33
C GLU A 524 44.40 18.48 17.37
N ILE A 525 43.64 19.00 16.38
CA ILE A 525 44.14 20.06 15.49
C ILE A 525 44.56 21.28 16.31
N ALA A 526 43.75 21.72 17.27
CA ALA A 526 44.08 22.89 18.07
C ALA A 526 45.30 22.64 18.98
N LEU A 527 45.39 21.47 19.61
CA LEU A 527 46.52 21.09 20.47
C LEU A 527 47.84 21.10 19.69
N SER A 528 47.84 20.59 18.46
CA SER A 528 49.04 20.62 17.60
C SER A 528 49.49 22.03 17.21
N LEU A 529 48.57 23.00 17.24
CA LEU A 529 48.84 24.42 16.98
C LEU A 529 49.14 25.21 18.26
N GLY A 530 49.23 24.54 19.41
CA GLY A 530 49.49 25.15 20.71
C GLY A 530 48.30 25.92 21.29
N SER A 531 47.06 25.53 20.95
CA SER A 531 45.83 26.09 21.52
C SER A 531 44.84 24.96 21.86
N VAL A 532 43.60 25.31 22.18
CA VAL A 532 42.52 24.37 22.47
C VAL A 532 41.28 24.76 21.67
N ALA A 533 40.52 23.79 21.15
CA ALA A 533 39.29 24.09 20.40
C ALA A 533 38.13 23.18 20.79
N SER A 534 36.93 23.73 20.62
CA SER A 534 35.67 22.99 20.77
C SER A 534 34.87 23.06 19.48
N CYS A 535 34.23 21.94 19.13
CA CYS A 535 33.27 21.89 18.03
C CYS A 535 32.01 22.66 18.41
N ARG A 536 31.59 23.63 17.59
CA ARG A 536 30.31 24.36 17.76
C ARG A 536 29.19 23.77 16.93
N GLN A 537 29.52 23.26 15.75
CA GLN A 537 28.54 22.75 14.81
C GLN A 537 29.17 21.62 14.01
N LEU A 538 28.47 20.48 13.96
CA LEU A 538 28.81 19.32 13.15
C LEU A 538 27.68 19.12 12.16
N LEU A 539 27.99 19.14 10.87
CA LEU A 539 27.03 18.99 9.78
C LEU A 539 27.46 17.87 8.86
N ARG A 540 26.55 16.95 8.53
CA ARG A 540 26.78 15.91 7.51
C ARG A 540 26.05 16.32 6.23
N ILE A 541 26.80 16.55 5.15
CA ILE A 541 26.30 16.99 3.85
C ILE A 541 26.02 15.81 2.92
N GLN A 542 26.81 14.74 3.06
CA GLN A 542 26.70 13.55 2.22
C GLN A 542 27.00 12.30 3.05
N LEU A 543 26.27 11.22 2.76
CA LEU A 543 26.38 9.90 3.37
C LEU A 543 26.41 8.89 2.22
N GLY A 544 27.61 8.52 1.77
CA GLY A 544 27.78 7.67 0.59
C GLY A 544 27.03 8.25 -0.63
N PRO A 545 26.06 7.53 -1.22
CA PRO A 545 25.32 8.01 -2.37
C PRO A 545 24.15 8.96 -2.00
N PHE A 546 23.86 9.16 -0.72
CA PHE A 546 22.76 10.02 -0.26
C PHE A 546 23.22 11.46 0.00
N ASN A 547 22.41 12.41 -0.48
CA ASN A 547 22.59 13.85 -0.34
C ASN A 547 21.37 14.49 0.34
N CYS A 548 21.51 15.75 0.75
CA CYS A 548 20.42 16.55 1.33
C CYS A 548 19.18 16.64 0.42
N THR A 549 19.35 16.60 -0.91
CA THR A 549 18.26 16.70 -1.90
C THR A 549 17.30 15.51 -1.87
N HIS A 550 17.75 14.35 -1.39
CA HIS A 550 16.93 13.14 -1.29
C HIS A 550 16.17 13.04 0.05
N SER A 551 16.40 13.99 0.97
CA SER A 551 15.86 13.93 2.33
C SER A 551 14.44 14.47 2.44
N LEU A 552 13.57 13.74 3.13
CA LEU A 552 12.19 14.16 3.42
C LEU A 552 12.16 15.15 4.60
N LEU A 553 11.48 16.28 4.43
CA LEU A 553 11.26 17.27 5.50
C LEU A 553 10.09 16.85 6.42
N ASP A 554 10.13 17.27 7.68
CA ASP A 554 9.08 17.01 8.69
C ASP A 554 7.66 17.35 8.22
N LYS A 555 7.49 18.43 7.45
CA LYS A 555 6.17 18.85 6.91
C LYS A 555 5.60 17.87 5.88
N HIS A 556 6.48 17.15 5.18
CA HIS A 556 6.10 16.24 4.10
C HIS A 556 5.98 14.79 4.57
N PHE A 557 5.85 14.55 5.88
CA PHE A 557 5.63 13.22 6.47
C PHE A 557 4.21 12.72 6.21
N THR A 558 3.90 12.47 4.95
CA THR A 558 2.70 11.74 4.53
C THR A 558 3.09 10.35 4.06
N LEU A 559 2.20 9.37 4.24
CA LEU A 559 2.46 7.99 3.81
C LEU A 559 2.84 7.91 2.32
N LYS A 560 2.19 8.72 1.47
CA LYS A 560 2.48 8.78 0.01
C LYS A 560 3.91 9.25 -0.26
N ASN A 561 4.37 10.29 0.43
CA ASN A 561 5.70 10.85 0.23
C ASN A 561 6.80 9.96 0.82
N ILE A 562 6.53 9.30 1.95
CA ILE A 562 7.44 8.31 2.53
C ILE A 562 7.66 7.16 1.55
N LEU A 563 6.59 6.58 0.99
CA LEU A 563 6.71 5.49 0.01
C LEU A 563 7.44 5.92 -1.27
N ARG A 564 7.19 7.14 -1.77
CA ARG A 564 7.95 7.72 -2.91
C ARG A 564 9.43 7.84 -2.59
N ASN A 565 9.77 8.33 -1.39
CA ASN A 565 11.17 8.43 -0.95
C ASN A 565 11.83 7.05 -0.84
N MET A 566 11.11 6.03 -0.36
CA MET A 566 11.62 4.65 -0.31
C MET A 566 12.00 4.12 -1.69
N GLN A 567 11.15 4.35 -2.69
CA GLN A 567 11.43 3.97 -4.07
C GLN A 567 12.65 4.70 -4.63
N LEU A 568 12.80 5.99 -4.33
CA LEU A 568 13.99 6.77 -4.72
C LEU A 568 15.25 6.21 -4.06
N CYS A 569 15.21 5.92 -2.75
CA CYS A 569 16.34 5.35 -2.02
C CYS A 569 16.74 3.97 -2.58
N GLU A 570 15.77 3.13 -2.93
CA GLU A 570 16.01 1.83 -3.54
C GLU A 570 16.72 1.96 -4.91
N LYS A 571 16.30 2.93 -5.74
CA LYS A 571 16.95 3.24 -7.02
C LYS A 571 18.40 3.70 -6.82
N ILE A 572 18.66 4.57 -5.84
CA ILE A 572 20.00 5.04 -5.50
C ILE A 572 20.92 3.88 -5.09
N ILE A 573 20.42 2.96 -4.24
CA ILE A 573 21.19 1.79 -3.79
C ILE A 573 21.48 0.84 -4.96
N LYS A 574 20.50 0.58 -5.82
CA LYS A 574 20.68 -0.25 -7.02
C LYS A 574 21.67 0.34 -8.01
N TYR A 575 21.74 1.67 -8.11
CA TYR A 575 22.73 2.35 -8.93
C TYR A 575 24.15 2.18 -8.34
N ASP A 576 24.29 2.38 -7.02
CA ASP A 576 25.56 2.14 -6.30
C ASP A 576 26.06 0.69 -6.46
N GLU A 577 25.16 -0.29 -6.47
CA GLU A 577 25.52 -1.71 -6.68
C GLU A 577 26.11 -2.01 -8.05
N LYS A 578 25.70 -1.27 -9.09
CA LYS A 578 26.21 -1.45 -10.45
C LYS A 578 27.61 -0.87 -10.64
N THR A 579 28.08 -0.03 -9.72
CA THR A 579 29.41 0.59 -9.80
C THR A 579 30.51 -0.46 -9.53
N PRO A 580 31.45 -0.70 -10.47
CA PRO A 580 32.32 -1.89 -10.46
C PRO A 580 33.45 -1.88 -9.41
N ASP A 581 33.69 -0.79 -8.69
CA ASP A 581 34.87 -0.64 -7.82
C ASP A 581 34.49 -0.49 -6.33
N LYS A 582 34.23 -1.60 -5.64
CA LYS A 582 33.78 -1.62 -4.23
C LYS A 582 34.86 -1.21 -3.21
N GLY A 583 36.14 -1.33 -3.55
CA GLY A 583 37.26 -1.12 -2.61
C GLY A 583 37.94 0.24 -2.66
N ILE A 584 37.51 1.15 -3.56
CA ILE A 584 38.18 2.43 -3.82
C ILE A 584 37.23 3.59 -3.53
N VAL A 585 37.79 4.66 -2.96
CA VAL A 585 37.11 5.95 -2.82
C VAL A 585 37.24 6.72 -4.13
N LYS A 586 36.14 6.80 -4.89
CA LYS A 586 36.03 7.75 -5.99
C LYS A 586 35.55 9.09 -5.43
N ALA A 587 36.06 10.19 -5.97
CA ALA A 587 35.38 11.48 -5.84
C ALA A 587 34.07 11.35 -6.63
N THR A 588 32.96 11.10 -5.94
CA THR A 588 31.67 10.82 -6.56
C THR A 588 31.29 11.96 -7.50
N ALA A 589 31.16 11.69 -8.80
CA ALA A 589 30.47 12.60 -9.70
C ALA A 589 29.02 12.68 -9.22
N GLN A 590 28.58 13.89 -8.86
CA GLN A 590 27.22 14.15 -8.41
C GLN A 590 26.25 13.72 -9.51
N SER A 591 25.56 12.61 -9.33
CA SER A 591 24.46 12.24 -10.22
C SER A 591 23.31 13.20 -9.97
N SER A 592 22.92 13.96 -10.99
CA SER A 592 21.74 14.81 -10.98
C SER A 592 20.52 13.95 -10.64
N VAL A 593 19.58 14.51 -9.87
CA VAL A 593 18.26 13.89 -9.62
C VAL A 593 17.56 13.55 -10.95
N ASP A 594 17.82 14.35 -12.00
CA ASP A 594 17.28 14.20 -13.35
C ASP A 594 17.81 12.95 -14.09
N ASP A 595 19.05 12.52 -13.85
CA ASP A 595 19.62 11.33 -14.53
C ASP A 595 19.03 10.01 -14.00
N ILE A 596 18.46 10.02 -12.79
CA ILE A 596 17.84 8.85 -12.14
C ILE A 596 16.33 8.80 -12.44
N LEU A 597 15.69 9.95 -12.68
CA LEU A 597 14.26 10.05 -12.98
C LEU A 597 13.91 9.79 -14.45
N ASN A 598 14.87 9.89 -15.38
CA ASN A 598 14.61 9.82 -16.82
C ASN A 598 14.22 8.43 -17.37
N ASP A 599 14.20 7.36 -16.56
CA ASP A 599 13.94 6.00 -17.05
C ASP A 599 12.50 5.46 -16.86
N GLU A 600 11.58 6.19 -16.21
CA GLU A 600 10.16 5.79 -16.22
C GLU A 600 9.21 6.99 -16.23
N PHE A 601 8.44 7.07 -17.32
CA PHE A 601 7.17 7.79 -17.47
C PHE A 601 6.42 7.98 -16.13
N ILE A 602 6.46 9.20 -15.60
CA ILE A 602 5.45 9.69 -14.64
C ILE A 602 4.24 10.15 -15.47
N GLU A 603 3.47 9.20 -15.98
CA GLU A 603 2.04 9.40 -16.21
C GLU A 603 1.33 8.56 -15.15
N THR A 604 1.10 9.17 -14.00
CA THR A 604 0.05 8.88 -13.01
C THR A 604 0.52 9.50 -11.71
N LEU A 605 0.04 10.70 -11.40
CA LEU A 605 -0.25 11.20 -10.05
C LEU A 605 -0.41 12.73 -9.94
N ASP A 606 -0.47 13.48 -11.04
CA ASP A 606 -0.82 14.91 -10.99
C ASP A 606 -2.11 15.14 -11.79
N ASP A 607 -3.23 14.99 -11.09
CA ASP A 607 -4.52 15.63 -11.41
C ASP A 607 -5.24 15.91 -10.08
N GLU A 608 -4.51 16.51 -9.13
CA GLU A 608 -5.13 17.31 -8.09
C GLU A 608 -4.27 18.56 -7.95
N GLU A 609 -4.75 19.68 -8.50
CA GLU A 609 -4.29 21.02 -8.14
C GLU A 609 -4.58 21.21 -6.65
N GLU A 610 -3.65 20.80 -5.79
CA GLU A 610 -3.66 21.22 -4.39
C GLU A 610 -3.23 22.69 -4.34
N ASN A 611 -4.22 23.58 -4.30
CA ASN A 611 -4.09 24.91 -3.72
C ASN A 611 -3.73 24.76 -2.23
N GLU A 612 -2.49 24.38 -1.93
CA GLU A 612 -1.95 24.52 -0.58
C GLU A 612 -1.77 26.01 -0.30
N THR A 613 -2.70 26.56 0.48
CA THR A 613 -2.49 27.83 1.17
C THR A 613 -1.20 27.71 1.99
N VAL A 614 -0.17 28.45 1.57
CA VAL A 614 1.09 28.59 2.29
C VAL A 614 0.81 29.29 3.62
N ASP A 615 0.38 28.53 4.62
CA ASP A 615 0.30 29.02 5.99
C ASP A 615 1.72 29.12 6.55
N ASP A 616 2.14 30.39 6.67
CA ASP A 616 3.30 30.96 7.35
C ASP A 616 4.40 29.98 7.80
N CYS A 617 5.58 30.14 7.18
CA CYS A 617 6.83 29.48 7.55
C CYS A 617 7.45 29.97 8.88
N LEU A 618 6.65 30.50 9.81
CA LEU A 618 7.09 31.10 11.05
C LEU A 618 6.20 30.69 12.23
N ARG A 619 6.30 29.45 12.69
CA ARG A 619 5.94 29.14 14.08
C ARG A 619 7.19 29.18 14.95
N ILE A 620 7.33 30.27 15.69
CA ILE A 620 8.29 30.43 16.78
C ILE A 620 7.97 29.35 17.83
N PRO A 621 8.94 28.55 18.29
CA PRO A 621 8.71 27.63 19.39
C PRO A 621 8.50 28.44 20.67
N TRP A 622 7.26 28.41 21.16
CA TRP A 622 6.73 28.90 22.44
C TRP A 622 7.77 29.35 23.47
N GLY A 623 7.67 30.62 23.88
CA GLY A 623 8.26 31.12 25.11
C GLY A 623 7.68 30.38 26.32
N ARG A 624 8.54 30.09 27.30
CA ARG A 624 8.11 29.64 28.62
C ARG A 624 7.33 30.79 29.26
N THR A 625 6.04 30.59 29.49
CA THR A 625 5.27 31.41 30.43
C THR A 625 5.77 31.07 31.82
N TYR A 626 6.55 31.96 32.42
CA TYR A 626 6.55 32.10 33.87
C TYR A 626 5.42 33.08 34.21
N GLU A 627 4.64 32.74 35.24
CA GLU A 627 3.48 33.51 35.72
C GLU A 627 3.75 35.01 35.87
#